data_AF-A0A1F4V8T4-F1
#
_entry.id   AF-A0A1F4V8T4-F1
#
_cell.length_a   1.000
_cell.length_b   1.000
_cell.length_c   1.000
_cell.angle_alpha   90.00
_cell.angle_beta   90.00
_cell.angle_gamma   90.00
#
_symmetry.space_group_name_H-M   'P 1'
#
loop_
_entity.id
_entity.type
_entity.pdbx_description
1 polymer ?
#
loop_
_entity_poly.entity_id
_entity_poly.type
_entity_poly.pdbx_seq_one_letter_code
_entity_poly.pdbx_strand_id
1 'polypeptide(L)'
;MEQYKVGELLIRDKSENNALTLLYIDAEPEPGKQGAYYTQIAHVEDYGEGKEVYLEFESGSIPFKFIAGRATDEDIKEVVEETLKSDNAKEILNQWKEKIEEDKILLETEKQRIVHIVNNSLI
;
A
#
# COMPACT_ATOMS: atom_id res chain seq x y z
N MET A 1 15.29 4.75 -16.65
CA MET A 1 14.45 4.70 -15.44
C MET A 1 13.67 3.41 -15.51
N GLU A 2 13.61 2.67 -14.41
CA GLU A 2 12.79 1.47 -14.33
C GLU A 2 11.32 1.89 -14.47
N GLN A 3 10.61 1.29 -15.42
CA GLN A 3 9.22 1.63 -15.71
C GLN A 3 8.33 0.77 -14.81
N TYR A 4 7.68 1.42 -13.85
CA TYR A 4 6.65 0.77 -13.03
C TYR A 4 5.42 0.47 -13.88
N LYS A 5 4.74 -0.61 -13.55
CA LYS A 5 3.57 -1.10 -14.27
C LYS A 5 2.31 -0.83 -13.47
N VAL A 6 1.21 -0.59 -14.19
CA VAL A 6 -0.13 -0.60 -13.61
C VAL A 6 -0.34 -1.91 -12.87
N GLY A 7 -0.88 -1.83 -11.66
CA GLY A 7 -1.08 -2.98 -10.80
C GLY A 7 0.07 -3.27 -9.83
N GLU A 8 1.21 -2.58 -9.92
CA GLU A 8 2.31 -2.78 -8.97
C GLU A 8 2.04 -2.04 -7.64
N LEU A 9 2.35 -2.72 -6.53
CA LEU A 9 2.50 -2.09 -5.22
C LEU A 9 3.92 -1.57 -5.07
N LEU A 10 4.04 -0.31 -4.70
CA LEU A 10 5.28 0.39 -4.46
C LEU A 10 5.35 0.90 -3.04
N ILE A 11 6.57 1.18 -2.59
CA ILE A 11 6.83 1.80 -1.29
C ILE A 11 7.38 3.19 -1.51
N ARG A 12 6.81 4.14 -0.77
CA ARG A 12 7.40 5.47 -0.64
C ARG A 12 8.62 5.42 0.29
N ASP A 13 9.69 6.12 -0.07
CA ASP A 13 10.88 6.26 0.75
C ASP A 13 10.54 6.75 2.16
N LYS A 14 10.98 5.97 3.16
CA LYS A 14 10.73 6.18 4.60
C LYS A 14 11.57 7.31 5.19
N SER A 15 12.53 7.85 4.42
CA SER A 15 13.61 8.71 4.91
C SER A 15 13.18 10.04 5.53
N GLU A 16 12.00 10.57 5.20
CA GLU A 16 11.56 11.87 5.74
C GLU A 16 10.74 11.76 7.03
N ASN A 17 9.96 10.69 7.25
CA ASN A 17 8.95 10.64 8.32
C ASN A 17 8.87 9.30 9.08
N ASN A 18 9.86 8.42 8.94
CA ASN A 18 9.86 7.10 9.59
C ASN A 18 8.57 6.30 9.32
N ALA A 19 8.01 6.47 8.12
CA ALA A 19 6.70 5.96 7.76
C ALA A 19 6.78 5.02 6.54
N LEU A 20 6.03 3.92 6.57
CA LEU A 20 5.87 3.00 5.44
C LEU A 20 4.57 3.34 4.72
N THR A 21 4.65 3.74 3.45
CA THR A 21 3.44 3.98 2.63
C THR A 21 3.36 2.96 1.50
N LEU A 22 2.26 2.23 1.41
CA LEU A 22 1.93 1.37 0.28
C LEU A 22 1.18 2.18 -0.77
N LEU A 23 1.69 2.18 -1.99
CA LEU A 23 1.15 2.87 -3.15
C LEU A 23 0.78 1.83 -4.21
N TYR A 24 -0.37 1.97 -4.84
CA TYR A 24 -0.76 1.16 -5.99
C TYR A 24 -0.73 1.99 -7.26
N ILE A 25 -0.05 1.49 -8.30
CA ILE A 25 0.00 2.19 -9.59
C ILE A 25 -1.31 1.98 -10.34
N ASP A 26 -2.08 3.06 -10.46
CA ASP A 26 -3.40 3.11 -11.09
C ASP A 26 -3.34 3.32 -12.61
N ALA A 27 -2.30 4.01 -13.09
CA ALA A 27 -2.12 4.36 -14.50
C ALA A 27 -0.64 4.33 -14.92
N GLU A 28 -0.42 4.10 -16.22
CA GLU A 28 0.92 4.15 -16.78
C GLU A 28 1.50 5.57 -16.64
N PRO A 29 2.81 5.71 -16.35
CA PRO A 29 3.44 7.01 -16.35
C PRO A 29 3.32 7.68 -17.72
N GLU A 30 2.80 8.91 -17.75
CA GLU A 30 2.79 9.71 -18.97
C GLU A 30 4.22 9.92 -19.51
N PRO A 31 4.45 9.74 -20.83
CA PRO A 31 5.75 9.99 -21.43
C PRO A 31 6.28 11.41 -21.10
N GLY A 32 7.46 11.48 -20.49
CA GLY A 32 8.10 12.74 -20.13
C GLY A 32 7.71 13.32 -18.76
N LYS A 33 6.78 12.69 -18.02
CA LYS A 33 6.54 13.02 -16.61
C LYS A 33 7.53 12.27 -15.71
N GLN A 34 7.94 12.93 -14.62
CA GLN A 34 8.86 12.37 -13.63
C GLN A 34 8.16 11.71 -12.44
N GLY A 35 6.95 11.19 -12.62
CA GLY A 35 6.20 10.56 -11.54
C GLY A 35 5.24 9.48 -11.98
N ALA A 36 4.77 8.70 -11.01
CA ALA A 36 3.71 7.72 -11.17
C ALA A 36 2.40 8.30 -10.65
N TYR A 37 1.30 7.98 -11.33
CA TYR A 37 -0.03 8.09 -10.76
C TYR A 37 -0.25 6.88 -9.85
N TYR A 38 -0.82 7.12 -8.69
CA TYR A 38 -1.01 6.07 -7.70
C TYR A 38 -2.23 6.33 -6.83
N THR A 39 -2.78 5.26 -6.29
CA THR A 39 -3.68 5.29 -5.12
C THR A 39 -2.86 4.89 -3.90
N GLN A 40 -2.79 5.76 -2.90
CA GLN A 40 -2.28 5.33 -1.59
C GLN A 40 -3.24 4.25 -1.05
N ILE A 41 -2.74 3.22 -0.38
CA ILE A 41 -3.61 2.16 0.18
C ILE A 41 -3.50 2.09 1.70
N ALA A 42 -2.29 2.31 2.21
CA ALA A 42 -2.03 2.31 3.63
C ALA A 42 -0.79 3.15 3.92
N HIS A 43 -0.80 3.76 5.09
CA HIS A 43 0.30 4.52 5.63
C HIS A 43 0.51 4.11 7.09
N VAL A 44 1.73 3.70 7.42
CA VAL A 44 2.10 3.32 8.78
C VAL A 44 3.11 4.34 9.29
N GLU A 45 2.76 5.08 10.33
CA GLU A 45 3.66 6.03 10.99
C GLU A 45 4.26 5.40 12.24
N ASP A 46 5.58 5.52 12.42
CA ASP A 46 6.29 5.09 13.63
C ASP A 46 6.69 6.31 14.48
N TYR A 47 6.00 6.49 15.60
CA TYR A 47 6.24 7.59 16.54
C TYR A 47 7.25 7.25 17.64
N GLY A 48 7.87 6.06 17.61
CA GLY A 48 8.82 5.58 18.61
C GLY A 48 8.18 5.00 19.89
N GLU A 49 6.99 5.45 20.27
CA GLU A 49 6.18 4.87 21.37
C GLU A 49 5.16 3.83 20.86
N GLY A 50 4.92 3.81 19.54
CA GLY A 50 3.98 2.92 18.87
C GLY A 50 3.89 3.25 17.38
N LYS A 51 3.27 2.34 16.62
CA LYS A 51 2.95 2.55 15.21
C LYS A 51 1.45 2.73 15.04
N GLU A 52 1.06 3.62 14.14
CA GLU A 52 -0.34 3.82 13.76
C GLU A 52 -0.53 3.54 12.28
N VAL A 53 -1.69 2.98 11.93
CA VAL A 53 -2.04 2.64 10.55
C VAL A 53 -3.20 3.51 10.07
N TYR A 54 -2.98 4.20 8.96
CA TYR A 54 -3.93 5.07 8.29
C TYR A 54 -4.32 4.47 6.94
N LEU A 55 -5.64 4.39 6.70
CA LEU A 55 -6.21 3.91 5.44
C LEU A 55 -6.59 5.07 4.53
N GLU A 56 -5.60 5.58 3.82
CA GLU A 56 -5.75 6.67 2.85
C GLU A 56 -5.87 6.05 1.47
N PHE A 57 -7.05 6.15 0.85
CA PHE A 57 -7.30 5.78 -0.55
C PHE A 57 -7.37 7.05 -1.40
N GLU A 58 -6.27 7.80 -1.36
CA GLU A 58 -6.15 9.05 -2.09
C GLU A 58 -5.34 8.81 -3.37
N SER A 59 -5.93 9.17 -4.51
CA SER A 59 -5.23 9.18 -5.78
C SER A 59 -4.35 10.42 -5.87
N GLY A 60 -3.12 10.24 -6.33
CA GLY A 60 -2.14 11.31 -6.44
C GLY A 60 -1.11 11.07 -7.51
N SER A 61 -0.12 11.95 -7.57
CA SER A 61 1.06 11.77 -8.41
C SER A 61 2.32 11.93 -7.57
N ILE A 62 3.22 10.94 -7.60
CA ILE A 62 4.46 10.95 -6.81
C ILE A 62 5.67 11.00 -7.73
N PRO A 63 6.60 11.96 -7.53
CA PRO A 63 7.87 11.93 -8.23
C PRO A 63 8.66 10.64 -7.95
N PHE A 64 9.26 10.04 -8.99
CA PHE A 64 9.98 8.75 -8.85
C PHE A 64 11.11 8.76 -7.82
N LYS A 65 11.70 9.93 -7.55
CA LYS A 65 12.75 10.08 -6.51
C LYS A 65 12.28 9.74 -5.09
N PHE A 66 10.96 9.70 -4.85
CA PHE A 66 10.36 9.36 -3.57
C PHE A 66 9.87 7.90 -3.53
N ILE A 67 10.07 7.12 -4.59
CA ILE A 67 9.74 5.71 -4.63
C ILE A 67 10.99 4.92 -4.22
N ALA A 68 10.90 4.19 -3.11
CA ALA A 68 11.96 3.33 -2.62
C ALA A 68 12.13 2.06 -3.46
N GLY A 69 11.03 1.58 -4.05
CA GLY A 69 11.01 0.38 -4.86
C GLY A 69 9.64 -0.28 -4.91
N ARG A 70 9.60 -1.52 -5.41
CA ARG A 70 8.41 -2.39 -5.31
C ARG A 70 8.23 -2.85 -3.87
N ALA A 71 6.98 -2.93 -3.43
CA ALA A 71 6.66 -3.48 -2.13
C ALA A 71 7.00 -4.96 -2.07
N THR A 72 7.73 -5.37 -1.04
CA THR A 72 8.01 -6.78 -0.77
C THR A 72 6.85 -7.42 -0.01
N ASP A 73 6.83 -8.75 0.06
CA ASP A 73 5.84 -9.47 0.86
C ASP A 73 6.00 -9.13 2.36
N GLU A 74 7.25 -8.88 2.80
CA GLU A 74 7.55 -8.43 4.16
C GLU A 74 6.94 -7.06 4.47
N ASP A 75 6.99 -6.12 3.53
CA ASP A 75 6.41 -4.78 3.73
C ASP A 75 4.88 -4.84 3.84
N ILE A 76 4.24 -5.65 2.99
CA ILE A 76 2.80 -5.86 3.05
C ILE A 76 2.42 -6.54 4.38
N LYS A 77 3.20 -7.53 4.79
CA LYS A 77 3.01 -8.23 6.06
C LYS A 77 3.15 -7.28 7.25
N GLU A 78 4.12 -6.38 7.23
CA GLU A 78 4.31 -5.37 8.29
C GLU A 78 3.04 -4.51 8.44
N VAL A 79 2.46 -4.00 7.34
CA VAL A 79 1.20 -3.22 7.41
C VAL A 79 0.06 -4.04 8.00
N VAL A 80 -0.09 -5.28 7.57
CA VAL A 80 -1.15 -6.18 8.07
C VAL A 80 -0.97 -6.45 9.56
N GLU A 81 0.24 -6.77 10.00
CA GLU A 81 0.55 -7.04 11.40
C GLU A 81 0.31 -5.82 12.29
N GLU A 82 0.72 -4.62 11.85
CA GLU A 82 0.44 -3.39 12.60
C GLU A 82 -1.07 -3.07 12.64
N THR A 83 -1.79 -3.33 11.56
CA THR A 83 -3.26 -3.20 11.54
C THR A 83 -3.93 -4.10 12.57
N LEU A 84 -3.45 -5.34 12.70
CA LEU A 84 -3.98 -6.34 13.62
C LEU A 84 -3.72 -6.00 15.10
N LYS A 85 -2.73 -5.15 15.40
CA LYS A 85 -2.44 -4.68 16.77
C LYS A 85 -3.35 -3.54 17.22
N SER A 86 -4.12 -2.93 16.31
CA SER A 86 -5.05 -1.85 16.65
C SER A 86 -6.27 -2.37 17.40
N ASP A 87 -6.75 -1.61 18.39
CA ASP A 87 -7.99 -1.92 19.14
C ASP A 87 -9.22 -2.09 18.22
N ASN A 88 -9.20 -1.45 17.04
CA ASN A 88 -10.26 -1.51 16.04
C ASN A 88 -9.88 -2.32 14.79
N ALA A 89 -8.90 -3.24 14.89
CA ALA A 89 -8.36 -4.00 13.76
C ALA A 89 -9.42 -4.57 12.80
N LYS A 90 -10.51 -5.13 13.34
CA LYS A 90 -11.59 -5.71 12.51
C LYS A 90 -12.32 -4.66 11.66
N GLU A 91 -12.58 -3.48 12.23
CA GLU A 91 -13.23 -2.38 11.51
C GLU A 91 -12.29 -1.82 10.44
N ILE A 92 -11.02 -1.63 10.78
CA ILE A 92 -9.99 -1.16 9.84
C ILE A 92 -9.85 -2.15 8.68
N LEU A 93 -9.71 -3.45 8.94
CA LEU A 93 -9.64 -4.47 7.90
C LEU A 93 -10.90 -4.51 7.02
N ASN A 94 -12.08 -4.32 7.59
CA ASN A 94 -13.32 -4.23 6.83
C ASN A 94 -13.35 -2.99 5.93
N GLN A 95 -12.97 -1.82 6.43
CA GLN A 95 -12.83 -0.61 5.63
C GLN A 95 -11.81 -0.79 4.51
N TRP A 96 -10.69 -1.47 4.80
CA TRP A 96 -9.66 -1.79 3.83
C TRP A 96 -10.24 -2.65 2.71
N LYS A 97 -10.98 -3.70 3.06
CA LYS A 97 -11.67 -4.56 2.11
C LYS A 97 -12.72 -3.81 1.29
N GLU A 98 -13.59 -3.01 1.92
CA GLU A 98 -14.65 -2.25 1.24
C GLU A 98 -14.06 -1.25 0.23
N LYS A 99 -13.04 -0.49 0.62
CA LYS A 99 -12.39 0.49 -0.28
C LYS A 99 -11.63 -0.18 -1.43
N ILE A 100 -10.96 -1.32 -1.18
CA ILE A 100 -10.40 -2.15 -2.25
C ILE A 100 -11.50 -2.65 -3.19
N GLU A 101 -12.68 -2.97 -2.67
CA GLU A 101 -13.82 -3.44 -3.46
C GLU A 101 -14.50 -2.34 -4.29
N GLU A 102 -14.49 -1.09 -3.81
CA GLU A 102 -15.01 0.08 -4.51
C GLU A 102 -14.06 0.56 -5.62
N ASP A 103 -12.75 0.36 -5.47
CA ASP A 103 -11.76 0.70 -6.48
C ASP A 103 -11.65 -0.39 -7.56
N LYS A 104 -12.34 -0.16 -8.68
CA LYS A 104 -12.43 -1.09 -9.82
C LYS A 104 -11.08 -1.43 -10.46
N ILE A 105 -10.02 -0.65 -10.20
CA ILE A 105 -8.69 -0.88 -10.77
C ILE A 105 -7.91 -1.88 -9.90
N LEU A 106 -8.08 -1.83 -8.57
CA LEU A 106 -7.39 -2.70 -7.58
C LEU A 106 -7.88 -4.18 -7.58
N LEU A 107 -8.98 -4.47 -8.27
CA LEU A 107 -9.94 -5.48 -7.81
C LEU A 107 -9.58 -6.96 -8.08
N GLU A 108 -8.84 -7.30 -9.13
CA GLU A 108 -8.68 -8.74 -9.50
C GLU A 108 -7.34 -9.36 -9.07
N THR A 109 -6.21 -8.67 -9.27
CA THR A 109 -4.88 -9.22 -8.97
C THR A 109 -4.60 -9.24 -7.46
N GLU A 110 -4.98 -8.19 -6.73
CA GLU A 110 -4.65 -8.06 -5.30
C GLU A 110 -5.60 -8.84 -4.38
N LYS A 111 -6.87 -9.03 -4.78
CA LYS A 111 -7.80 -9.91 -4.05
C LYS A 111 -7.26 -11.33 -3.93
N GLN A 112 -6.64 -11.87 -4.98
CA GLN A 112 -6.12 -13.23 -4.97
C GLN A 112 -4.87 -13.35 -4.08
N ARG A 113 -3.99 -12.35 -4.08
CA ARG A 113 -2.75 -12.33 -3.30
C ARG A 113 -3.02 -12.21 -1.80
N ILE A 114 -3.94 -11.33 -1.40
CA ILE A 114 -4.34 -11.16 0.01
C ILE A 114 -5.02 -12.43 0.56
N VAL A 115 -5.95 -13.02 -0.21
CA VAL A 115 -6.61 -14.29 0.19
C VAL A 115 -5.60 -15.41 0.36
N HIS A 116 -4.58 -15.48 -0.50
CA HIS A 116 -3.55 -16.51 -0.42
C HIS A 116 -2.67 -16.36 0.84
N ILE A 117 -2.27 -15.13 1.18
CA ILE A 117 -1.46 -14.82 2.37
C ILE A 117 -2.23 -15.15 3.66
N VAL A 118 -3.51 -14.77 3.74
CA VAL A 118 -4.36 -15.05 4.90
C VAL A 118 -4.56 -16.55 5.09
N ASN A 119 -4.80 -17.31 4.02
CA ASN A 119 -5.04 -18.75 4.12
C ASN A 119 -3.77 -19.57 4.43
N ASN A 120 -2.58 -19.12 4.03
CA ASN A 120 -1.32 -19.80 4.33
C ASN A 120 -0.71 -19.45 5.68
N SER A 121 -1.24 -18.46 6.40
CA SER A 121 -0.78 -18.07 7.75
C SER A 121 -1.51 -18.83 8.87
N LEU A 122 -2.42 -19.76 8.51
CA LEU A 122 -3.23 -20.56 9.44
C LEU A 122 -2.91 -22.08 9.39
N ILE A 123 -1.72 -22.47 8.91
CA ILE A 123 -1.21 -23.85 8.94
C ILE A 123 0.03 -23.93 9.83
#